data_AF-N1P0Z5-F1
#
_entry.id   AF-N1P0Z5-F1
#
_cell.length_a   1.000
_cell.length_b   1.000
_cell.length_c   1.000
_cell.angle_alpha   90.00
_cell.angle_beta   90.00
_cell.angle_gamma   90.00
#
_symmetry.space_group_name_H-M   'P 1'
#
loop_
_entity.id
_entity.type
_entity.pdbx_description
1 polymer ?
#
loop_
_entity_poly.entity_id
_entity_poly.type
_entity_poly.pdbx_seq_one_letter_code
_entity_poly.pdbx_strand_id
1 'polypeptide(L)' 'MSKQWASGTNGAFKRQVSSFRETISKQHPIYKPAKGRYWLYVSLACPWAHRTLITRALKGLTSVIGCSV' A
#
# COMPACT_ATOMS: atom_id res chain seq x y z
N MET A 1 18.63 15.29 -5.52
CA MET A 1 18.15 15.43 -6.92
C MET A 1 16.64 15.37 -6.91
N SER A 2 15.94 16.45 -7.27
CA SER A 2 14.48 16.46 -7.33
C SER A 2 14.00 15.55 -8.45
N LYS A 3 13.15 14.57 -8.11
CA LYS A 3 12.61 13.61 -9.07
C LYS A 3 11.60 14.34 -9.95
N GLN A 4 11.91 14.52 -11.23
CA GLN A 4 11.09 15.31 -12.14
C GLN A 4 9.75 14.60 -12.39
N TRP A 5 8.65 15.21 -11.95
CA TRP A 5 7.30 14.63 -11.94
C TRP A 5 6.50 14.84 -13.24
N ALA A 6 6.96 15.74 -14.10
CA ALA A 6 6.42 15.98 -15.43
C ALA A 6 7.54 15.98 -16.48
N SER A 7 7.21 15.58 -17.71
CA SER A 7 8.10 15.69 -18.85
C SER A 7 8.20 17.15 -19.32
N GLY A 8 9.43 17.68 -19.44
CA GLY A 8 9.65 19.05 -19.90
C GLY A 8 9.29 19.30 -21.36
N THR A 9 9.18 18.24 -22.19
CA THR A 9 8.91 18.37 -23.63
C THR A 9 7.43 18.35 -23.98
N ASN A 10 6.60 17.62 -23.23
CA ASN A 10 5.18 17.40 -23.56
C ASN A 10 4.24 17.47 -22.34
N GLY A 11 4.74 17.85 -21.16
CA GLY A 11 3.92 17.97 -19.94
C GLY A 11 3.41 16.64 -19.36
N ALA A 12 3.77 15.49 -19.93
CA ALA A 12 3.27 14.19 -19.49
C ALA A 12 3.67 13.90 -18.03
N PHE A 13 2.69 13.46 -17.22
CA PHE A 13 2.93 13.06 -15.84
C PHE A 13 3.77 11.79 -15.75
N LYS A 14 4.83 11.83 -14.94
CA LYS A 14 5.71 10.70 -14.64
C LYS A 14 5.40 10.18 -13.24
N ARG A 15 4.66 9.08 -13.16
CA ARG A 15 4.31 8.44 -11.87
C ARG A 15 5.56 7.94 -11.17
N GLN A 16 5.68 8.29 -9.89
CA GLN A 16 6.77 7.84 -9.05
C GLN A 16 6.53 6.42 -8.54
N VAL A 17 7.58 5.60 -8.56
CA VAL A 17 7.55 4.25 -7.98
C VAL A 17 7.49 4.34 -6.45
N SER A 18 6.69 3.49 -5.83
CA SER A 18 6.57 3.38 -4.37
C SER A 18 7.87 2.91 -3.72
N SER A 19 8.25 3.54 -2.60
CA SER A 19 9.53 3.30 -1.93
C SER A 19 9.55 2.05 -1.03
N PHE A 20 8.46 1.76 -0.31
CA PHE A 20 8.39 0.62 0.60
C PHE A 20 7.90 -0.63 -0.14
N ARG A 21 8.75 -1.66 -0.23
CA ARG A 21 8.52 -2.86 -1.06
C ARG A 21 8.70 -4.19 -0.33
N GLU A 22 8.77 -4.13 1.00
CA GLU A 22 8.91 -5.31 1.85
C GLU A 22 7.65 -6.17 1.84
N THR A 23 7.83 -7.48 2.05
CA THR A 23 6.74 -8.47 1.99
C THR A 23 6.57 -9.20 3.32
N ILE A 24 5.32 -9.32 3.78
CA ILE A 24 4.97 -10.11 4.95
C ILE A 24 5.08 -11.60 4.60
N SER A 25 5.94 -12.34 5.28
CA SER A 25 6.11 -13.78 5.06
C SER A 25 6.56 -14.51 6.32
N LYS A 26 6.39 -15.84 6.36
CA LYS A 26 6.88 -16.66 7.48
C LYS A 26 8.41 -16.64 7.59
N GLN A 27 9.12 -16.36 6.51
CA GLN A 27 10.58 -16.37 6.43
C GLN A 27 11.20 -14.99 6.68
N HIS A 28 10.47 -13.90 6.46
CA HIS A 28 11.00 -12.54 6.64
C HIS A 28 11.48 -12.29 8.08
N PRO A 29 12.70 -11.77 8.34
CA PRO A 29 13.21 -11.61 9.71
C PRO A 29 12.34 -10.70 10.58
N ILE A 30 11.87 -9.59 10.00
CA ILE A 30 11.05 -8.58 10.69
C ILE A 30 9.55 -8.84 10.46
N TYR A 31 9.05 -8.74 9.22
CA TYR A 31 7.64 -8.78 8.87
C TYR A 31 7.02 -10.20 8.82
N LYS A 32 6.87 -10.83 9.98
CA LYS A 32 6.13 -12.10 10.15
C LYS A 32 4.61 -11.88 10.28
N PRO A 33 3.77 -12.71 9.65
CA PRO A 33 2.30 -12.61 9.76
C PRO A 33 1.83 -12.85 11.21
N ALA A 34 1.04 -11.93 11.75
CA ALA A 34 0.43 -12.05 13.08
C ALA A 34 -0.86 -11.20 13.16
N LYS A 35 -1.85 -11.66 13.94
CA LYS A 35 -3.11 -10.94 14.19
C LYS A 35 -2.83 -9.66 14.98
N GLY A 36 -3.44 -8.54 14.58
CA GLY A 36 -3.32 -7.26 15.28
C GLY A 36 -1.96 -6.56 15.14
N ARG A 37 -1.04 -7.10 14.32
CA ARG A 37 0.31 -6.55 14.14
C ARG A 37 0.39 -5.46 13.08
N TYR A 38 -0.46 -5.53 12.06
CA TYR A 38 -0.38 -4.68 10.88
C TYR A 38 -1.58 -3.73 10.80
N TRP A 39 -1.33 -2.55 10.25
CA TRP A 39 -2.33 -1.50 10.10
C TRP A 39 -2.36 -0.97 8.66
N LEU A 40 -3.55 -0.70 8.14
CA LEU A 40 -3.74 -0.10 6.82
C LEU A 40 -4.15 1.37 6.96
N TYR A 41 -3.37 2.26 6.38
CA TYR A 41 -3.74 3.66 6.18
C TYR A 41 -4.22 3.84 4.74
N VAL A 42 -5.44 4.31 4.56
CA VAL A 42 -6.09 4.40 3.25
C VAL A 42 -6.84 5.70 3.10
N SER A 43 -7.14 6.08 1.86
CA SER A 43 -8.20 7.05 1.56
C SER A 43 -9.25 6.34 0.73
N LEU A 44 -10.53 6.54 1.04
CA LEU A 44 -11.63 5.90 0.31
C LEU A 44 -11.70 6.32 -1.17
N ALA A 45 -11.16 7.51 -1.49
CA ALA A 45 -11.11 8.01 -2.87
C ALA A 45 -9.95 7.41 -3.70
N CYS A 46 -8.93 6.82 -3.05
CA CYS A 46 -7.73 6.37 -3.75
C CYS A 46 -7.94 4.98 -4.36
N PRO A 47 -7.90 4.81 -5.70
CA PRO A 47 -8.14 3.52 -6.34
C PRO A 47 -7.05 2.48 -6.02
N TRP A 48 -5.84 2.92 -5.69
CA TRP A 48 -4.75 2.02 -5.30
C TRP A 48 -4.97 1.44 -3.89
N ALA A 49 -5.36 2.30 -2.95
CA ALA A 49 -5.68 1.89 -1.60
C ALA A 49 -6.96 1.06 -1.55
N HIS A 50 -7.97 1.39 -2.36
CA HIS A 50 -9.23 0.67 -2.41
C HIS A 50 -9.06 -0.83 -2.76
N ARG A 51 -8.06 -1.18 -3.57
CA ARG A 51 -7.71 -2.60 -3.86
C ARG A 51 -7.37 -3.40 -2.59
N THR A 52 -6.73 -2.76 -1.61
CA THR A 52 -6.38 -3.43 -0.34
C THR A 52 -7.62 -3.64 0.52
N LEU A 53 -8.58 -2.70 0.51
CA LEU A 53 -9.85 -2.82 1.22
C LEU A 53 -10.71 -3.96 0.66
N ILE A 54 -10.82 -4.07 -0.67
CA ILE A 54 -11.53 -5.17 -1.33
C ILE A 54 -10.93 -6.51 -0.90
N THR A 55 -9.61 -6.67 -1.04
CA THR A 55 -8.93 -7.91 -0.67
C THR A 55 -9.07 -8.23 0.83
N ARG A 56 -8.97 -7.21 1.69
CA ARG A 56 -9.18 -7.37 3.14
C ARG A 56 -10.56 -7.94 3.46
N ALA A 57 -11.60 -7.48 2.78
CA ALA A 57 -12.96 -8.00 2.96
C ALA A 57 -13.10 -9.42 2.40
N LEU A 58 -12.69 -9.65 1.14
CA LEU A 58 -12.81 -10.94 0.46
C LEU A 58 -12.03 -12.07 1.16
N LYS A 59 -10.94 -11.75 1.84
CA LYS A 59 -10.12 -12.72 2.59
C LYS A 59 -10.51 -12.83 4.07
N GLY A 60 -11.54 -12.14 4.53
CA GLY A 60 -11.98 -12.18 5.93
C GLY A 60 -10.97 -11.59 6.91
N LEU A 61 -10.13 -10.64 6.49
CA LEU A 61 -9.05 -10.07 7.29
C LEU A 61 -9.48 -8.86 8.13
N THR A 62 -10.78 -8.57 8.19
CA THR A 62 -11.33 -7.39 8.86
C THR A 62 -11.04 -7.37 10.37
N SER A 63 -11.01 -8.53 11.02
CA SER A 63 -10.64 -8.70 12.43
C SER A 63 -9.15 -8.97 12.66
N VAL A 64 -8.33 -8.96 11.61
CA VAL A 64 -6.89 -9.30 11.66
C VAL A 64 -6.02 -8.06 11.43
N ILE A 65 -6.42 -7.20 10.49
CA ILE A 65 -5.69 -6.00 10.07
C ILE A 65 -6.57 -4.79 10.34
N GLY A 66 -6.10 -3.89 11.22
CA GLY A 66 -6.77 -2.63 11.50
C GLY A 66 -6.67 -1.64 10.34
N CYS A 67 -7.54 -0.64 10.33
CA CYS A 67 -7.60 0.33 9.23
C CYS A 67 -8.00 1.71 9.72
N SER A 68 -7.33 2.75 9.21
CA SER A 68 -7.69 4.16 9.36
C SER A 68 -7.90 4.79 7.99
N VAL A 69 -8.90 5.66 7.92
CA VAL A 69 -9.32 6.42 6.73
C VAL A 69 -8.98 7.89 6.91
#